data_AF-A0A4S8ZLM5-F1
#
_entry.id   AF-A0A4S8ZLM5-F1
#
_cell.length_a   1.000
_cell.length_b   1.000
_cell.length_c   1.000
_cell.angle_alpha   90.00
_cell.angle_beta   90.00
_cell.angle_gamma   90.00
#
_symmetry.space_group_name_H-M   'P 1'
#
loop_
_entity.id
_entity.type
_entity.pdbx_description
1 polymer ?
#
loop_
_entity_poly.entity_id
_entity_poly.type
_entity_poly.pdbx_seq_one_letter_code
_entity_poly.pdbx_strand_id
1 'polypeptide(L)'
;MAYVNNHETSIHENSEKVMAAFHDKMMALAEENTAQSATEAHEIAHLLLEHAELPLAIRARAHIVLSSGKTNYLHHAQEAVRIAQKGRDIFGPGSTPEAKAAVDGLL
;
A
#
# COMPACT_ATOMS: atom_id res chain seq x y z
N MET A 1 -6.75 19.32 29.66
CA MET A 1 -6.63 19.87 28.31
C MET A 1 -5.33 19.36 27.72
N ALA A 2 -5.40 18.34 26.88
CA ALA A 2 -4.22 17.82 26.18
C ALA A 2 -3.90 18.79 25.04
N TYR A 3 -2.69 19.36 25.04
CA TYR A 3 -2.13 20.03 23.87
C TYR A 3 -1.88 18.94 22.83
N VAL A 4 -2.83 18.74 21.93
CA VAL A 4 -2.63 17.87 20.76
C VAL A 4 -1.61 18.57 19.87
N ASN A 5 -0.55 17.85 19.55
CA ASN A 5 0.63 18.35 18.85
C ASN A 5 0.29 18.55 17.36
N ASN A 6 -0.42 19.64 17.04
CA ASN A 6 -0.94 19.95 15.70
C ASN A 6 0.12 19.92 14.59
N HIS A 7 1.41 20.03 14.94
CA HIS A 7 2.51 19.98 14.00
C HIS A 7 2.82 18.56 13.52
N GLU A 8 2.75 17.55 14.40
CA GLU A 8 2.94 16.15 14.05
C GLU A 8 1.78 15.62 13.20
N THR A 9 0.54 16.01 13.53
CA THR A 9 -0.65 15.70 12.74
C THR A 9 -0.53 16.26 11.32
N SER A 10 -0.08 17.51 11.17
CA SER A 10 0.10 18.17 9.86
C SER A 10 1.17 17.50 8.99
N ILE A 11 2.30 17.09 9.58
CA ILE A 11 3.37 16.37 8.86
C ILE A 11 2.89 15.00 8.40
N HIS A 12 2.16 14.29 9.26
CA HIS A 12 1.59 12.98 8.96
C HIS A 12 0.58 13.06 7.81
N GLU A 13 -0.39 13.98 7.88
CA GLU A 13 -1.37 14.20 6.80
C GLU A 13 -0.73 14.58 5.47
N ASN A 14 0.37 15.33 5.49
CA ASN A 14 1.10 15.68 4.27
C ASN A 14 1.80 14.45 3.67
N SER A 15 2.39 13.60 4.50
CA SER A 15 3.02 12.34 4.07
C SER A 15 2.00 11.40 3.42
N GLU A 16 0.83 11.22 4.04
CA GLU A 16 -0.23 10.36 3.51
C GLU A 16 -0.73 10.84 2.14
N LYS A 17 -0.94 12.15 1.97
CA LYS A 17 -1.37 12.74 0.69
C LYS A 17 -0.32 12.55 -0.39
N VAL A 18 0.95 12.70 -0.06
CA VAL A 18 2.06 12.46 -1.00
C VAL A 18 2.10 10.98 -1.42
N MET A 19 1.95 10.05 -0.48
CA MET A 19 1.95 8.61 -0.79
C MET A 19 0.71 8.17 -1.57
N ALA A 20 -0.45 8.79 -1.34
CA ALA A 20 -1.63 8.59 -2.17
C ALA A 20 -1.40 9.04 -3.63
N ALA A 21 -0.76 10.20 -3.83
CA ALA A 21 -0.42 10.67 -5.17
C ALA A 21 0.56 9.74 -5.90
N PHE A 22 1.54 9.18 -5.18
CA PHE A 22 2.43 8.15 -5.73
C PHE A 22 1.68 6.87 -6.10
N HIS A 23 0.77 6.40 -5.24
CA HIS A 23 -0.09 5.26 -5.57
C HIS A 23 -0.89 5.50 -6.85
N ASP A 24 -1.54 6.65 -6.99
CA ASP A 24 -2.36 6.95 -8.17
C ASP A 24 -1.50 7.04 -9.44
N LYS A 25 -0.32 7.66 -9.34
CA LYS A 25 0.66 7.70 -10.45
C LYS A 25 1.13 6.29 -10.84
N MET A 26 1.43 5.43 -9.86
CA MET A 26 1.84 4.04 -10.11
C MET A 26 0.76 3.28 -10.89
N MET A 27 -0.51 3.42 -10.48
CA MET A 27 -1.62 2.73 -11.15
C MET A 27 -1.81 3.22 -12.59
N ALA A 28 -1.75 4.53 -12.83
CA ALA A 28 -1.86 5.10 -14.17
C ALA A 28 -0.74 4.61 -15.10
N LEU A 29 0.51 4.59 -14.63
CA LEU A 29 1.65 4.09 -15.41
C LEU A 29 1.57 2.59 -15.70
N ALA A 30 1.06 1.81 -14.74
CA ALA A 30 0.82 0.38 -14.93
C ALA A 30 -0.25 0.11 -16.00
N GLU A 31 -1.28 0.97 -16.09
CA GLU A 31 -2.33 0.88 -17.10
C GLU A 31 -1.84 1.27 -18.51
N GLU A 32 -0.91 2.22 -18.63
CA GLU A 32 -0.30 2.61 -19.92
C GLU A 32 0.43 1.45 -20.62
N ASN A 33 0.96 0.50 -19.83
CA ASN A 33 1.56 -0.75 -20.30
C ASN A 33 2.64 -0.61 -21.40
N THR A 34 3.44 0.46 -21.33
CA THR A 34 4.65 0.62 -22.15
C THR A 34 5.88 0.16 -21.36
N ALA A 35 6.99 -0.13 -22.05
CA ALA A 35 8.22 -0.52 -21.35
C ALA A 35 8.76 0.58 -20.40
N GLN A 36 8.60 1.85 -20.79
CA GLN A 36 8.99 2.98 -19.96
C GLN A 36 8.05 3.13 -18.77
N SER A 37 6.73 3.15 -19.00
CA SER A 37 5.75 3.31 -17.92
C SER A 37 5.81 2.15 -16.92
N ALA A 38 6.07 0.92 -17.38
CA ALA A 38 6.30 -0.22 -16.49
C ALA A 38 7.55 -0.04 -15.60
N THR A 39 8.62 0.55 -16.14
CA THR A 39 9.84 0.82 -15.37
C THR A 39 9.56 1.86 -14.28
N GLU A 40 8.93 2.97 -14.64
CA GLU A 40 8.55 4.03 -13.68
C GLU A 40 7.54 3.52 -12.62
N ALA A 41 6.57 2.69 -13.03
CA ALA A 41 5.62 2.07 -12.10
C ALA A 41 6.33 1.16 -11.08
N HIS A 42 7.35 0.40 -11.50
CA HIS A 42 8.13 -0.43 -10.59
C HIS A 42 8.94 0.41 -9.59
N GLU A 43 9.53 1.52 -10.01
CA GLU A 43 10.27 2.43 -9.12
C GLU A 43 9.36 2.98 -8.02
N ILE A 44 8.16 3.44 -8.40
CA ILE A 44 7.17 3.94 -7.43
C ILE A 44 6.67 2.81 -6.52
N ALA A 45 6.45 1.60 -7.06
CA ALA A 45 6.06 0.45 -6.25
C ALA A 45 7.10 0.11 -5.17
N HIS A 46 8.39 0.20 -5.48
CA HIS A 46 9.45 0.03 -4.49
C HIS A 46 9.42 1.13 -3.42
N LEU A 47 9.29 2.40 -3.82
CA LEU A 47 9.16 3.53 -2.89
C LEU A 47 7.98 3.33 -1.91
N LEU A 48 6.83 2.89 -2.39
CA LEU A 48 5.66 2.63 -1.56
C LEU A 48 5.89 1.48 -0.58
N LEU A 49 6.66 0.46 -0.97
CA LEU A 49 6.94 -0.71 -0.11
C LEU A 49 7.99 -0.44 0.97
N GLU A 50 8.77 0.64 0.86
CA GLU A 50 9.64 1.12 1.95
C GLU A 50 8.84 1.65 3.14
N HIS A 51 7.57 2.01 2.93
CA HIS A 51 6.66 2.59 3.92
C HIS A 51 5.66 1.53 4.43
N ALA A 52 6.06 0.77 5.45
CA ALA A 52 5.30 -0.36 5.99
C ALA A 52 3.96 0.04 6.63
N GLU A 53 3.85 1.31 7.04
CA GLU A 53 2.67 1.94 7.63
C GLU A 53 1.55 2.20 6.62
N LEU A 54 1.84 2.15 5.32
CA LEU A 54 0.82 2.40 4.31
C LEU A 54 -0.35 1.39 4.38
N PRO A 55 -1.57 1.83 3.99
CA PRO A 55 -2.74 0.96 3.90
C PRO A 55 -2.45 -0.34 3.17
N LEU A 56 -2.98 -1.45 3.69
CA LEU A 56 -2.78 -2.80 3.12
C LEU A 56 -3.11 -2.85 1.62
N ALA A 57 -4.13 -2.11 1.17
CA ALA A 57 -4.51 -2.05 -0.24
C ALA A 57 -3.42 -1.43 -1.13
N ILE A 58 -2.74 -0.38 -0.67
CA ILE A 58 -1.66 0.28 -1.42
C ILE A 58 -0.48 -0.69 -1.56
N ARG A 59 -0.08 -1.34 -0.46
CA ARG A 59 1.02 -2.31 -0.47
C ARG A 59 0.72 -3.54 -1.32
N ALA A 60 -0.52 -4.06 -1.26
CA ALA A 60 -0.94 -5.16 -2.14
C ALA A 60 -0.83 -4.78 -3.62
N ARG A 61 -1.27 -3.56 -3.99
CA ARG A 61 -1.19 -3.08 -5.38
C ARG A 61 0.23 -2.85 -5.85
N ALA A 62 1.11 -2.31 -5.00
CA ALA A 62 2.53 -2.20 -5.31
C ALA A 62 3.16 -3.57 -5.61
N HIS A 63 2.83 -4.60 -4.81
CA HIS A 63 3.25 -5.96 -5.10
C HIS A 63 2.66 -6.54 -6.39
N ILE A 64 1.39 -6.23 -6.73
CA ILE A 64 0.80 -6.64 -8.01
C ILE A 64 1.56 -6.03 -9.18
N VAL A 65 1.88 -4.73 -9.12
CA VAL A 65 2.67 -4.04 -10.16
C VAL A 65 4.05 -4.69 -10.34
N LEU A 66 4.73 -5.04 -9.25
CA LEU A 66 6.02 -5.73 -9.33
C LEU A 66 5.91 -7.19 -9.81
N SER A 67 4.73 -7.82 -9.73
CA SER A 67 4.52 -9.21 -10.15
C SER A 67 4.50 -9.42 -11.67
N SER A 68 4.45 -8.34 -12.46
CA SER A 68 4.63 -8.39 -13.92
C SER A 68 6.10 -8.24 -14.37
N GLY A 69 7.04 -8.07 -13.44
CA GLY A 69 8.46 -7.85 -13.74
C GLY A 69 9.24 -9.11 -14.14
N LYS A 70 10.50 -8.91 -14.55
CA LYS A 70 11.41 -10.00 -14.96
C LYS A 70 12.12 -10.70 -13.78
N THR A 71 12.16 -10.08 -12.61
CA THR A 71 12.92 -10.54 -11.44
C THR A 71 12.02 -10.55 -10.21
N ASN A 72 12.14 -11.58 -9.36
CA ASN A 72 11.40 -11.71 -8.08
C ASN A 72 9.86 -11.59 -8.18
N TYR A 73 9.30 -11.77 -9.38
CA TYR A 73 7.86 -11.61 -9.63
C TYR A 73 7.02 -12.59 -8.81
N LEU A 74 7.51 -13.81 -8.58
CA LEU A 74 6.84 -14.82 -7.76
C LEU A 74 6.71 -14.38 -6.29
N HIS A 75 7.77 -13.82 -5.72
CA HIS A 75 7.74 -13.30 -4.35
C HIS A 75 6.69 -12.19 -4.21
N HIS A 76 6.67 -11.25 -5.16
CA HIS A 76 5.70 -10.16 -5.13
C HIS A 76 4.26 -10.65 -5.35
N ALA A 77 4.04 -11.62 -6.25
CA ALA A 77 2.73 -12.25 -6.40
C ALA A 77 2.26 -12.93 -5.10
N GLN A 78 3.14 -13.68 -4.43
CA GLN A 78 2.83 -14.32 -3.15
C GLN A 78 2.51 -13.30 -2.06
N GLU A 79 3.23 -12.19 -2.03
CA GLU A 79 3.03 -11.17 -1.01
C GLU A 79 1.76 -10.36 -1.23
N ALA A 80 1.41 -10.07 -2.49
CA ALA A 80 0.10 -9.51 -2.83
C ALA A 80 -1.05 -10.41 -2.34
N VAL A 81 -0.95 -11.73 -2.56
CA VAL A 81 -1.94 -12.70 -2.09
C VAL A 81 -2.01 -12.71 -0.56
N ARG A 82 -0.86 -12.75 0.13
CA ARG A 82 -0.80 -12.75 1.60
C ARG A 82 -1.48 -11.52 2.20
N ILE A 83 -1.23 -10.34 1.63
CA ILE A 83 -1.82 -9.07 2.09
C ILE A 83 -3.32 -9.03 1.80
N ALA A 84 -3.75 -9.45 0.60
CA ALA A 84 -5.16 -9.52 0.26
C ALA A 84 -5.92 -10.49 1.19
N GLN A 85 -5.30 -11.63 1.51
CA GLN A 85 -5.84 -12.59 2.46
C GLN A 85 -6.02 -11.97 3.84
N LYS A 86 -4.99 -11.27 4.35
CA LYS A 86 -5.06 -10.54 5.61
C LYS A 86 -6.20 -9.50 5.59
N GLY A 87 -6.33 -8.74 4.51
CA GLY A 87 -7.43 -7.79 4.33
C GLY A 87 -8.81 -8.45 4.38
N ARG A 88 -8.98 -9.62 3.74
CA ARG A 88 -10.22 -10.40 3.82
C ARG A 88 -10.53 -10.85 5.23
N ASP A 89 -9.53 -11.30 5.99
CA ASP A 89 -9.74 -11.80 7.35
C ASP A 89 -10.17 -10.67 8.31
N ILE A 90 -9.69 -9.45 8.08
CA ILE A 90 -10.01 -8.26 8.87
C ILE A 90 -11.35 -7.63 8.46
N PHE A 91 -11.59 -7.46 7.15
CA PHE A 91 -12.68 -6.64 6.64
C PHE A 91 -13.79 -7.43 5.91
N GLY A 92 -13.55 -8.70 5.60
CA GLY A 92 -14.47 -9.54 4.85
C GLY A 92 -15.61 -10.13 5.69
N PRO A 93 -16.57 -10.82 5.04
CA PRO A 93 -17.61 -11.58 5.72
C PRO A 93 -17.01 -12.63 6.66
N GLY A 94 -17.48 -12.66 7.92
CA GLY A 94 -16.93 -13.54 8.96
C GLY A 94 -15.77 -12.95 9.77
N SER A 95 -15.38 -11.69 9.51
CA SER A 95 -14.45 -10.96 10.38
C SER A 95 -14.98 -10.80 11.80
N THR A 96 -14.10 -10.94 12.79
CA THR A 96 -14.46 -10.73 14.20
C THR A 96 -14.20 -9.29 14.63
N PRO A 97 -14.89 -8.78 15.67
CA PRO A 97 -14.60 -7.47 16.25
C PRO A 97 -13.14 -7.32 16.68
N GLU A 98 -12.51 -8.38 17.19
CA GLU A 98 -11.12 -8.40 17.63
C GLU A 98 -10.15 -8.24 16.46
N ALA A 99 -10.46 -8.85 15.31
CA ALA A 99 -9.65 -8.71 14.10
C ALA A 99 -9.65 -7.26 13.57
N LYS A 100 -10.79 -6.55 13.69
CA LYS A 100 -10.91 -5.13 13.33
C LYS A 100 -10.19 -4.25 14.34
N ALA A 101 -10.42 -4.47 15.63
CA ALA A 101 -9.79 -3.70 16.71
C ALA A 101 -8.26 -3.81 16.71
N ALA A 102 -7.70 -4.97 16.33
CA ALA A 102 -6.25 -5.17 16.20
C ALA A 102 -5.61 -4.30 15.11
N VAL A 103 -6.40 -3.76 14.18
CA VAL A 103 -5.95 -2.89 13.09
C VAL A 103 -6.25 -1.43 13.41
N ASP A 104 -7.40 -1.15 14.02
CA ASP A 104 -7.77 0.21 14.47
C ASP A 104 -6.80 0.77 15.53
N GLY A 105 -6.14 -0.10 16.31
CA GLY A 105 -5.09 0.32 17.26
C GLY A 105 -3.70 0.57 16.64
N LEU A 106 -3.56 0.39 15.32
CA LEU A 106 -2.32 0.60 14.56
C LEU A 106 -2.41 1.78 13.57
N LEU A 107 -3.61 2.38 13.45
CA LEU A 107 -3.87 3.63 12.73
C LEU A 107 -3.85 4.79 13.72
#